data_AF-A0A642CKZ2-F1
#
_entry.id   AF-A0A642CKZ2-F1
#
_cell.length_a   1.000
_cell.length_b   1.000
_cell.length_c   1.000
_cell.angle_alpha   90.00
_cell.angle_beta   90.00
_cell.angle_gamma   90.00
#
_symmetry.space_group_name_H-M   'P 1'
#
loop_
_entity.id
_entity.type
_entity.pdbx_description
1 polymer ?
#
loop_
_entity_poly.entity_id
_entity_poly.type
_entity_poly.pdbx_seq_one_letter_code
_entity_poly.pdbx_strand_id
1 'polypeptide(L)'
;MDAARQNMPKKRRNQRDYCLFQPDCCPFCLPLPYFCCIIKYLKTMKMNLIRKAGFLLVCATMVAAGNGTAQNVQRTSQGIKCATQGMDVNVEFYSPSIVRVYKTPSQKSCNKESLVIVKTPESTPVSFGEKGKNVTLSSRLIQVEVNPETGGIHFFDSSGQRLLTDKDYGTQFTPFNDAGVPSFNVRQAFLLDKDEVIYGLGQQQTGKVNQRN
;
A
#
# COMPACT_ATOMS: atom_id res chain seq x y z
N MET A 1 -58.33 -30.11 12.56
CA MET A 1 -57.53 -29.51 11.48
C MET A 1 -56.57 -28.51 12.12
N ASP A 2 -55.71 -28.91 13.06
CA ASP A 2 -54.48 -29.69 12.86
C ASP A 2 -53.55 -29.04 11.82
N ALA A 3 -52.27 -28.78 12.02
CA ALA A 3 -51.36 -28.98 13.14
C ALA A 3 -50.05 -28.23 12.82
N ALA A 4 -49.35 -27.72 13.84
CA ALA A 4 -47.92 -27.43 13.80
C ALA A 4 -47.37 -27.63 15.23
N ARG A 5 -46.74 -28.77 15.55
CA ARG A 5 -45.27 -29.00 15.60
C ARG A 5 -44.49 -27.78 16.13
N GLN A 6 -43.59 -27.84 17.10
CA GLN A 6 -42.92 -28.94 17.80
C GLN A 6 -42.09 -28.34 18.96
N ASN A 7 -41.79 -29.18 19.96
CA ASN A 7 -41.00 -28.94 21.16
C ASN A 7 -39.51 -28.58 20.93
N MET A 8 -38.94 -27.72 21.80
CA MET A 8 -37.95 -28.08 22.84
C MET A 8 -37.19 -26.84 23.37
N PRO A 9 -37.01 -26.71 24.70
CA PRO A 9 -36.03 -25.79 25.29
C PRO A 9 -34.79 -26.55 25.77
N LYS A 10 -33.58 -26.02 25.53
CA LYS A 10 -32.35 -26.44 26.25
C LYS A 10 -31.18 -25.49 25.97
N LYS A 11 -30.67 -24.82 27.02
CA LYS A 11 -29.23 -24.89 27.38
C LYS A 11 -29.01 -24.37 28.81
N ARG A 12 -28.54 -25.25 29.71
CA ARG A 12 -28.05 -24.92 31.06
C ARG A 12 -26.52 -24.75 31.07
N ARG A 13 -26.08 -23.82 31.92
CA ARG A 13 -24.87 -23.74 32.78
C ARG A 13 -23.52 -24.27 32.27
N ASN A 14 -22.61 -23.31 32.07
CA ASN A 14 -21.39 -23.05 32.86
C ASN A 14 -20.81 -24.21 33.72
N GLN A 15 -19.56 -24.62 33.43
CA GLN A 15 -18.65 -25.28 34.39
C GLN A 15 -17.20 -25.10 33.87
N ARG A 16 -16.37 -24.41 34.65
CA ARG A 16 -14.89 -24.51 34.62
C ARG A 16 -14.51 -25.64 35.57
N ASP A 17 -13.50 -26.45 35.26
CA ASP A 17 -12.68 -27.13 36.28
C ASP A 17 -11.31 -27.52 35.70
N TYR A 18 -10.26 -27.20 36.47
CA TYR A 18 -8.84 -27.54 36.27
C TYR A 18 -8.53 -28.88 36.94
N CYS A 19 -7.55 -29.64 36.45
CA CYS A 19 -6.83 -30.63 37.26
C CYS A 19 -5.39 -30.91 36.74
N LEU A 20 -4.44 -30.79 37.68
CA LEU A 20 -3.07 -31.31 37.70
C LEU A 20 -3.05 -32.84 37.86
N PHE A 21 -2.01 -33.54 37.34
CA PHE A 21 -1.05 -34.37 38.12
C PHE A 21 -0.01 -35.12 37.25
N GLN A 22 1.23 -35.21 37.80
CA GLN A 22 2.50 -35.87 37.40
C GLN A 22 2.46 -37.43 37.41
N PRO A 23 3.58 -38.24 37.41
CA PRO A 23 5.06 -38.01 37.30
C PRO A 23 5.82 -39.00 36.36
N ASP A 24 7.14 -38.83 36.19
CA ASP A 24 8.15 -39.88 36.48
C ASP A 24 9.62 -39.39 36.38
N CYS A 25 10.44 -39.98 37.25
CA CYS A 25 11.78 -39.60 37.71
C CYS A 25 12.95 -40.29 36.96
N CYS A 26 14.19 -39.76 37.10
CA CYS A 26 15.39 -40.47 37.63
C CYS A 26 16.74 -39.68 37.47
N PRO A 27 17.82 -40.02 38.24
CA PRO A 27 18.62 -39.03 39.01
C PRO A 27 20.18 -39.15 38.90
N PHE A 28 20.90 -38.43 39.80
CA PHE A 28 22.30 -38.58 40.29
C PHE A 28 23.48 -37.82 39.61
N CYS A 29 24.08 -36.84 40.34
CA CYS A 29 25.37 -36.96 41.07
C CYS A 29 26.01 -35.59 41.44
N LEU A 30 26.33 -35.41 42.74
CA LEU A 30 27.35 -34.54 43.39
C LEU A 30 28.12 -35.47 44.39
N PRO A 31 29.23 -35.14 45.13
CA PRO A 31 29.77 -33.80 45.54
C PRO A 31 31.32 -33.62 45.77
N LEU A 32 31.76 -32.34 45.99
CA LEU A 32 32.80 -31.79 46.95
C LEU A 32 34.34 -32.04 46.76
N PRO A 33 35.27 -31.40 47.53
CA PRO A 33 35.79 -30.02 47.45
C PRO A 33 37.37 -30.00 47.58
N TYR A 34 37.99 -29.01 48.24
CA TYR A 34 39.45 -28.81 48.53
C TYR A 34 40.24 -27.98 47.50
N PHE A 35 40.39 -26.68 47.75
CA PHE A 35 41.62 -26.13 48.33
C PHE A 35 41.44 -24.63 48.56
N CYS A 36 41.31 -24.30 49.84
CA CYS A 36 41.46 -22.97 50.40
C CYS A 36 42.94 -22.54 50.24
N CYS A 37 43.19 -21.23 50.10
CA CYS A 37 44.37 -20.44 50.50
C CYS A 37 45.75 -21.15 50.55
N ILE A 38 46.84 -20.59 50.04
CA ILE A 38 47.64 -19.44 50.53
C ILE A 38 48.65 -19.24 49.37
N ILE A 39 48.88 -18.08 48.74
CA ILE A 39 49.85 -17.05 49.14
C ILE A 39 49.56 -15.83 48.26
N LYS A 40 49.09 -14.74 48.89
CA LYS A 40 49.17 -13.38 48.37
C LYS A 40 50.63 -12.93 48.32
N TYR A 41 50.87 -11.94 47.46
CA TYR A 41 52.00 -11.01 47.39
C TYR A 41 53.11 -11.39 46.40
N LEU A 42 53.10 -10.75 45.22
CA LEU A 42 53.85 -9.50 45.00
C LEU A 42 53.53 -8.90 43.61
N LYS A 43 53.62 -7.57 43.52
CA LYS A 43 53.75 -6.74 42.30
C LYS A 43 52.47 -6.19 41.64
N THR A 44 51.91 -5.21 42.33
CA THR A 44 51.85 -3.80 41.89
C THR A 44 51.48 -3.50 40.43
N MET A 45 50.27 -2.94 40.27
CA MET A 45 49.83 -1.94 39.30
C MET A 45 50.10 -2.18 37.80
N LYS A 46 49.07 -2.61 37.07
CA LYS A 46 48.80 -2.08 35.72
C LYS A 46 47.32 -2.17 35.34
N MET A 47 46.63 -1.06 35.60
CA MET A 47 45.67 -0.44 34.69
C MET A 47 44.36 -1.18 34.37
N ASN A 48 43.29 -0.70 34.98
CA ASN A 48 41.89 -0.85 34.60
C ASN A 48 41.62 -0.36 33.15
N LEU A 49 42.04 -1.12 32.13
CA LEU A 49 41.83 -0.72 30.73
C LEU A 49 41.16 -1.76 29.84
N ILE A 50 41.00 -3.00 30.30
CA ILE A 50 40.47 -4.10 29.45
C ILE A 50 38.96 -4.34 29.66
N ARG A 51 38.33 -3.70 30.65
CA ARG A 51 36.88 -3.83 30.91
C ARG A 51 35.97 -2.81 30.21
N LYS A 52 36.53 -1.86 29.44
CA LYS A 52 35.76 -0.82 28.73
C LYS A 52 35.80 -0.91 27.20
N ALA A 53 36.40 -1.98 26.65
CA ALA A 53 36.52 -2.17 25.21
C ALA A 53 35.54 -3.21 24.61
N GLY A 54 34.75 -3.88 25.44
CA GLY A 54 33.74 -4.86 24.99
C GLY A 54 32.34 -4.30 24.76
N PHE A 55 32.10 -3.03 25.09
CA PHE A 55 30.77 -2.41 25.02
C PHE A 55 30.63 -1.37 23.88
N LEU A 56 31.70 -1.14 23.11
CA LEU A 56 31.72 -0.12 22.05
C LEU A 56 31.79 -0.71 20.63
N LEU A 57 31.52 -2.01 20.46
CA LEU A 57 31.55 -2.68 19.14
C LEU A 57 30.23 -3.33 18.73
N VAL A 58 29.13 -3.03 19.45
CA VAL A 58 27.77 -3.49 19.09
C VAL A 58 26.92 -2.36 18.49
N CYS A 59 27.38 -1.10 18.53
CA CYS A 59 26.62 0.06 18.03
C CYS A 59 26.96 0.47 16.58
N ALA A 60 27.88 -0.21 15.89
CA ALA A 60 28.41 0.25 14.60
C ALA A 60 27.88 -0.47 13.35
N THR A 61 26.89 -1.38 13.47
CA THR A 61 26.36 -2.14 12.32
C THR A 61 24.85 -1.98 12.06
N MET A 62 24.19 -0.98 12.66
CA MET A 62 22.78 -0.63 12.37
C MET A 62 22.65 0.75 11.72
N VAL A 63 23.45 1.05 10.68
CA VAL A 63 23.20 2.21 9.81
C VAL A 63 23.13 1.75 8.37
N ALA A 64 22.08 0.99 8.06
CA ALA A 64 21.58 0.77 6.71
C ALA A 64 20.09 0.44 6.73
N ALA A 65 19.31 1.11 7.58
CA ALA A 65 17.88 1.24 7.34
C ALA A 65 17.75 2.31 6.26
N GLY A 66 17.71 1.89 4.99
CA GLY A 66 17.31 2.77 3.91
C GLY A 66 15.97 3.39 4.28
N ASN A 67 15.88 4.72 4.17
CA ASN A 67 14.61 5.42 4.23
C ASN A 67 13.79 5.03 3.00
N GLY A 68 13.20 3.83 3.03
CA GLY A 68 12.06 3.51 2.21
C GLY A 68 10.89 4.27 2.82
N THR A 69 10.62 5.48 2.32
CA THR A 69 9.28 6.04 2.48
C THR A 69 8.34 5.07 1.78
N ALA A 70 7.81 4.10 2.52
CA ALA A 70 6.70 3.29 2.06
C ALA A 70 5.51 4.25 1.94
N GLN A 71 5.35 4.86 0.76
CA GLN A 71 4.13 5.61 0.48
C GLN A 71 2.96 4.66 0.66
N ASN A 72 2.03 5.05 1.52
CA ASN A 72 0.92 4.19 1.91
C ASN A 72 -0.04 4.08 0.72
N VAL A 73 0.10 3.01 -0.06
CA VAL A 73 -0.87 2.63 -1.08
C VAL A 73 -1.90 1.73 -0.41
N GLN A 74 -3.10 2.26 -0.23
CA GLN A 74 -4.23 1.53 0.31
C GLN A 74 -4.94 0.77 -0.80
N ARG A 75 -4.93 -0.57 -0.74
CA ARG A 75 -5.72 -1.41 -1.65
C ARG A 75 -7.20 -1.38 -1.25
N THR A 76 -8.08 -1.37 -2.24
CA THR A 76 -9.54 -1.51 -2.10
C THR A 76 -10.00 -2.77 -2.83
N SER A 77 -11.29 -3.11 -2.75
CA SER A 77 -11.84 -4.26 -3.47
C SER A 77 -11.82 -4.09 -5.00
N GLN A 78 -11.72 -2.86 -5.51
CA GLN A 78 -11.77 -2.54 -6.95
C GLN A 78 -10.53 -1.80 -7.45
N GLY A 79 -9.53 -1.53 -6.60
CA GLY A 79 -8.38 -0.71 -7.01
C GLY A 79 -7.48 -0.26 -5.87
N ILE A 80 -6.92 0.94 -5.99
CA ILE A 80 -6.00 1.53 -5.01
C ILE A 80 -6.29 3.01 -4.73
N LYS A 81 -5.92 3.44 -3.53
CA LYS A 81 -5.83 4.84 -3.12
C LYS A 81 -4.42 5.14 -2.63
N CYS A 82 -3.84 6.26 -3.05
CA CYS A 82 -2.56 6.71 -2.55
C CYS A 82 -2.50 8.24 -2.49
N ALA A 83 -1.65 8.77 -1.62
CA ALA A 83 -1.34 10.19 -1.56
C ALA A 83 0.06 10.43 -2.13
N THR A 84 0.17 11.35 -3.08
CA THR A 84 1.42 11.66 -3.78
C THR A 84 1.41 13.09 -4.28
N GLN A 85 2.56 13.78 -4.28
CA GLN A 85 2.68 15.15 -4.82
C GLN A 85 1.62 16.15 -4.33
N GLY A 86 1.16 16.01 -3.07
CA GLY A 86 0.10 16.87 -2.52
C GLY A 86 -1.30 16.64 -3.13
N MET A 87 -1.52 15.48 -3.73
CA MET A 87 -2.81 15.02 -4.25
C MET A 87 -3.15 13.61 -3.76
N ASP A 88 -4.44 13.36 -3.60
CA ASP A 88 -5.00 12.05 -3.35
C ASP A 88 -5.39 11.45 -4.72
N VAL A 89 -4.91 10.24 -4.99
CA VAL A 89 -5.11 9.52 -6.25
C VAL A 89 -5.88 8.25 -5.98
N ASN A 90 -7.03 8.09 -6.65
CA ASN A 90 -7.85 6.90 -6.62
C ASN A 90 -7.88 6.28 -8.02
N VAL A 91 -7.54 5.00 -8.12
CA VAL A 91 -7.57 4.24 -9.38
C VAL A 91 -8.42 3.00 -9.16
N GLU A 92 -9.59 2.94 -9.79
CA GLU A 92 -10.59 1.90 -9.56
C GLU A 92 -11.11 1.31 -10.88
N PHE A 93 -11.24 0.00 -10.94
CA PHE A 93 -11.95 -0.67 -12.04
C PHE A 93 -13.46 -0.43 -11.91
N TYR A 94 -14.07 0.07 -12.99
CA TYR A 94 -15.52 0.19 -13.17
C TYR A 94 -16.11 -1.02 -13.89
N SER A 95 -15.26 -1.70 -14.67
CA SER A 95 -15.47 -2.98 -15.35
C SER A 95 -14.08 -3.51 -15.75
N PRO A 96 -13.94 -4.76 -16.24
CA PRO A 96 -12.67 -5.27 -16.71
C PRO A 96 -11.96 -4.38 -17.76
N SER A 97 -12.70 -3.62 -18.56
CA SER A 97 -12.13 -2.73 -19.59
C SER A 97 -12.23 -1.23 -19.28
N ILE A 98 -12.72 -0.85 -18.10
CA ILE A 98 -12.91 0.57 -17.74
C ILE A 98 -12.25 0.83 -16.39
N VAL A 99 -11.30 1.76 -16.37
CA VAL A 99 -10.61 2.22 -15.15
C VAL A 99 -10.95 3.69 -14.94
N ARG A 100 -11.46 4.02 -13.75
CA ARG A 100 -11.65 5.40 -13.31
C ARG A 100 -10.42 5.85 -12.54
N VAL A 101 -9.77 6.88 -13.04
CA VAL A 101 -8.74 7.64 -12.32
C VAL A 101 -9.38 8.91 -11.77
N TYR A 102 -9.26 9.13 -10.48
CA TYR A 102 -9.76 10.33 -9.82
C TYR A 102 -8.66 10.91 -8.94
N LYS A 103 -8.20 12.13 -9.29
CA LYS A 103 -7.15 12.85 -8.58
C LYS A 103 -7.74 14.12 -7.96
N THR A 104 -7.45 14.37 -6.69
CA THR A 104 -7.90 15.57 -5.97
C THR A 104 -6.74 16.19 -5.19
N PRO A 105 -6.67 17.52 -5.01
CA PRO A 105 -5.73 18.12 -4.08
C PRO A 105 -5.89 17.52 -2.68
N SER A 106 -4.80 17.17 -2.02
CA SER A 106 -4.84 16.58 -0.68
C SER A 106 -5.56 17.49 0.30
N GLN A 107 -6.21 16.87 1.30
CA GLN A 107 -6.97 17.55 2.36
C GLN A 107 -8.24 18.29 1.88
N LYS A 108 -8.62 18.18 0.60
CA LYS A 108 -9.89 18.70 0.08
C LYS A 108 -10.78 17.56 -0.41
N SER A 109 -11.89 17.32 0.28
CA SER A 109 -12.90 16.37 -0.21
C SER A 109 -13.70 17.02 -1.34
N CYS A 110 -13.78 16.32 -2.49
CA CYS A 110 -14.66 16.69 -3.59
C CYS A 110 -15.72 15.60 -3.75
N ASN A 111 -16.89 15.82 -3.13
CA ASN A 111 -18.06 14.96 -3.29
C ASN A 111 -19.04 15.64 -4.25
N LYS A 112 -18.73 15.56 -5.55
CA LYS A 112 -19.62 16.00 -6.63
C LYS A 112 -20.05 14.78 -7.43
N GLU A 113 -21.35 14.65 -7.62
CA GLU A 113 -21.91 13.65 -8.53
C GLU A 113 -21.58 14.03 -9.98
N SER A 114 -21.31 13.02 -10.81
CA SER A 114 -21.00 13.24 -12.21
C SER A 114 -22.28 13.48 -13.00
N LEU A 115 -22.30 14.53 -13.83
CA LEU A 115 -23.43 14.79 -14.74
C LEU A 115 -23.45 13.85 -15.96
N VAL A 116 -22.36 13.12 -16.21
CA VAL A 116 -22.18 12.30 -17.43
C VAL A 116 -21.99 10.81 -17.14
N ILE A 117 -21.47 10.43 -15.98
CA ILE A 117 -21.24 9.03 -15.62
C ILE A 117 -22.50 8.49 -14.95
N VAL A 118 -23.32 7.75 -15.71
CA VAL A 118 -24.52 7.06 -15.21
C VAL A 118 -24.29 5.59 -14.86
N LYS A 119 -23.14 5.02 -15.28
CA LYS A 119 -22.78 3.62 -14.99
C LYS A 119 -22.30 3.49 -13.55
N THR A 120 -22.86 2.52 -12.83
CA THR A 120 -22.36 2.07 -11.53
C THR A 120 -21.19 1.09 -11.70
N PRO A 121 -20.18 1.12 -10.81
CA PRO A 121 -19.09 0.13 -10.85
C PRO A 121 -19.62 -1.30 -10.72
N GLU A 122 -19.18 -2.19 -11.60
CA GLU A 122 -19.46 -3.62 -11.46
C GLU A 122 -18.39 -4.30 -10.61
N SER A 123 -18.75 -5.42 -9.97
CA SER A 123 -17.78 -6.22 -9.22
C SER A 123 -16.78 -6.88 -10.18
N THR A 124 -15.58 -6.30 -10.28
CA THR A 124 -14.50 -6.81 -11.13
C THR A 124 -13.47 -7.56 -10.28
N PRO A 125 -13.06 -8.79 -10.65
CA PRO A 125 -11.90 -9.42 -10.05
C PRO A 125 -10.63 -8.63 -10.41
N VAL A 126 -9.93 -8.14 -9.39
CA VAL A 126 -8.69 -7.37 -9.55
C VAL A 126 -7.55 -8.10 -8.84
N SER A 127 -6.47 -8.37 -9.57
CA SER A 127 -5.22 -8.84 -8.98
C SER A 127 -4.29 -7.66 -8.73
N PHE A 128 -3.51 -7.74 -7.65
CA PHE A 128 -2.54 -6.71 -7.27
C PHE A 128 -1.14 -7.30 -7.30
N GLY A 129 -0.17 -6.48 -7.70
CA GLY A 129 1.24 -6.83 -7.75
C GLY A 129 2.12 -5.59 -7.60
N GLU A 130 3.42 -5.81 -7.68
CA GLU A 130 4.42 -4.75 -7.60
C GLU A 130 5.46 -4.98 -8.71
N LYS A 131 5.92 -3.89 -9.30
CA LYS A 131 6.95 -3.89 -10.34
C LYS A 131 7.96 -2.81 -10.04
N GLY A 132 9.06 -3.20 -9.39
CA GLY A 132 10.00 -2.25 -8.83
C GLY A 132 9.32 -1.37 -7.78
N LYS A 133 9.24 -0.06 -8.03
CA LYS A 133 8.57 0.91 -7.14
C LYS A 133 7.08 1.11 -7.45
N ASN A 134 6.61 0.56 -8.56
CA ASN A 134 5.24 0.78 -9.04
C ASN A 134 4.31 -0.30 -8.51
N VAL A 135 3.05 0.09 -8.26
CA VAL A 135 1.97 -0.83 -7.90
C VAL A 135 1.20 -1.19 -9.15
N THR A 136 0.99 -2.48 -9.39
CA THR A 136 0.21 -2.97 -10.53
C THR A 136 -1.14 -3.49 -10.06
N LEU A 137 -2.18 -3.19 -10.82
CA LEU A 137 -3.54 -3.71 -10.65
C LEU A 137 -4.06 -4.18 -12.00
N SER A 138 -4.60 -5.40 -12.05
CA SER A 138 -4.99 -6.03 -13.33
C SER A 138 -6.37 -6.64 -13.26
N SER A 139 -7.15 -6.43 -14.31
CA SER A 139 -8.33 -7.21 -14.62
C SER A 139 -7.99 -8.28 -15.68
N ARG A 140 -9.01 -8.97 -16.20
CA ARG A 140 -8.85 -9.88 -17.35
C ARG A 140 -8.51 -9.18 -18.68
N LEU A 141 -8.70 -7.86 -18.81
CA LEU A 141 -8.55 -7.12 -20.08
C LEU A 141 -7.53 -5.97 -20.03
N ILE A 142 -7.35 -5.34 -18.87
CA ILE A 142 -6.48 -4.18 -18.70
C ILE A 142 -5.59 -4.38 -17.48
N GLN A 143 -4.32 -4.03 -17.64
CA GLN A 143 -3.38 -3.85 -16.55
C GLN A 143 -3.06 -2.36 -16.39
N VAL A 144 -3.01 -1.91 -15.14
CA VAL A 144 -2.63 -0.54 -14.78
C VAL A 144 -1.42 -0.59 -13.85
N GLU A 145 -0.42 0.20 -14.16
CA GLU A 145 0.79 0.37 -13.37
C GLU A 145 0.83 1.82 -12.84
N VAL A 146 0.85 1.98 -11.53
CA VAL A 146 0.80 3.28 -10.85
C VAL A 146 2.12 3.53 -10.14
N ASN A 147 2.73 4.67 -10.43
CA ASN A 147 3.90 5.14 -9.71
C ASN A 147 3.45 5.98 -8.50
N PRO A 148 3.57 5.47 -7.26
CA PRO A 148 3.13 6.21 -6.08
C PRO A 148 4.03 7.43 -5.82
N GLU A 149 5.29 7.48 -6.28
CA GLU A 149 6.21 8.59 -6.02
C GLU A 149 5.85 9.83 -6.85
N THR A 150 5.44 9.61 -8.11
CA THR A 150 5.22 10.69 -9.11
C THR A 150 3.74 10.94 -9.41
N GLY A 151 2.87 9.98 -9.14
CA GLY A 151 1.46 9.99 -9.56
C GLY A 151 1.22 9.68 -11.04
N GLY A 152 2.26 9.22 -11.76
CA GLY A 152 2.16 8.72 -13.14
C GLY A 152 1.44 7.38 -13.21
N ILE A 153 0.73 7.13 -14.32
CA ILE A 153 -0.08 5.92 -14.52
C ILE A 153 0.13 5.39 -15.94
N HIS A 154 0.39 4.10 -16.07
CA HIS A 154 0.56 3.44 -17.36
C HIS A 154 -0.52 2.38 -17.54
N PHE A 155 -1.15 2.39 -18.71
CA PHE A 155 -2.20 1.45 -19.08
C PHE A 155 -1.68 0.47 -20.12
N PHE A 156 -1.99 -0.80 -19.94
CA PHE A 156 -1.61 -1.88 -20.82
C PHE A 156 -2.82 -2.76 -21.12
N ASP A 157 -2.84 -3.38 -22.30
CA ASP A 157 -3.77 -4.45 -22.60
C ASP A 157 -3.36 -5.77 -21.93
N SER A 158 -4.18 -6.81 -22.11
CA SER A 158 -3.91 -8.15 -21.56
C SER A 158 -2.68 -8.84 -22.16
N SER A 159 -2.12 -8.36 -23.26
CA SER A 159 -0.88 -8.86 -23.87
C SER A 159 0.37 -8.16 -23.33
N GLY A 160 0.20 -7.08 -22.57
CA GLY A 160 1.28 -6.24 -22.07
C GLY A 160 1.67 -5.11 -23.02
N GLN A 161 0.94 -4.90 -24.11
CA GLN A 161 1.13 -3.76 -24.99
C GLN A 161 0.64 -2.49 -24.28
N ARG A 162 1.47 -1.45 -24.31
CA ARG A 162 1.13 -0.15 -23.72
C ARG A 162 0.06 0.55 -24.56
N LEU A 163 -0.98 1.04 -23.88
CA LEU A 163 -2.12 1.75 -24.47
C LEU A 163 -2.04 3.26 -24.24
N LEU A 164 -1.66 3.68 -23.03
CA LEU A 164 -1.64 5.10 -22.64
C LEU A 164 -0.64 5.32 -21.52
N THR A 165 0.04 6.47 -21.55
CA THR A 165 0.91 6.92 -20.46
C THR A 165 0.42 8.26 -19.92
N ASP A 166 -0.16 8.23 -18.72
CA ASP A 166 -0.30 9.40 -17.85
C ASP A 166 1.09 9.76 -17.31
N LYS A 167 1.54 10.97 -17.65
CA LYS A 167 2.92 11.40 -17.45
C LYS A 167 3.24 11.56 -15.97
N ASP A 168 4.43 11.13 -15.56
CA ASP A 168 5.00 11.47 -14.24
C ASP A 168 4.98 12.98 -14.01
N TYR A 169 4.49 13.40 -12.83
CA TYR A 169 4.30 14.82 -12.48
C TYR A 169 3.42 15.58 -13.51
N GLY A 170 2.55 14.86 -14.22
CA GLY A 170 1.70 15.39 -15.30
C GLY A 170 0.45 16.13 -14.83
N THR A 171 0.02 15.90 -13.60
CA THR A 171 -1.16 16.52 -12.99
C THR A 171 -0.79 17.80 -12.24
N GLN A 172 -1.53 18.89 -12.48
CA GLN A 172 -1.36 20.15 -11.76
C GLN A 172 -2.72 20.75 -11.41
N PHE A 173 -2.81 21.30 -10.19
CA PHE A 173 -3.96 22.03 -9.70
C PHE A 173 -3.55 23.47 -9.39
N THR A 174 -4.04 24.43 -10.17
CA THR A 174 -3.79 25.85 -9.92
C THR A 174 -5.03 26.47 -9.30
N PRO A 175 -4.96 27.05 -8.09
CA PRO A 175 -6.09 27.73 -7.48
C PRO A 175 -6.69 28.78 -8.42
N PHE A 176 -8.01 28.78 -8.51
CA PHE A 176 -8.78 29.71 -9.33
C PHE A 176 -10.05 30.13 -8.57
N ASN A 177 -10.53 31.34 -8.79
CA ASN A 177 -11.80 31.79 -8.24
C ASN A 177 -12.83 31.84 -9.36
N ASP A 178 -13.79 30.93 -9.31
CA ASP A 178 -14.88 30.83 -10.27
C ASP A 178 -16.12 31.54 -9.71
N ALA A 179 -16.33 32.80 -10.12
CA ALA A 179 -17.48 33.61 -9.70
C ALA A 179 -17.74 33.65 -8.17
N GLY A 180 -16.68 33.69 -7.37
CA GLY A 180 -16.75 33.68 -5.90
C GLY A 180 -16.58 32.31 -5.26
N VAL A 181 -16.50 31.23 -6.06
CA VAL A 181 -16.33 29.85 -5.60
C VAL A 181 -14.85 29.43 -5.75
N PRO A 182 -14.15 29.14 -4.64
CA PRO A 182 -12.79 28.60 -4.69
C PRO A 182 -12.74 27.28 -5.47
N SER A 183 -11.99 27.28 -6.56
CA SER A 183 -11.92 26.22 -7.57
C SER A 183 -10.47 25.99 -8.01
N PHE A 184 -10.27 25.13 -9.01
CA PHE A 184 -8.95 24.84 -9.57
C PHE A 184 -9.00 24.78 -11.10
N ASN A 185 -8.00 25.37 -11.74
CA ASN A 185 -7.63 25.01 -13.10
C ASN A 185 -6.84 23.69 -13.03
N VAL A 186 -7.33 22.67 -13.73
CA VAL A 186 -6.75 21.33 -13.72
C VAL A 186 -6.03 21.08 -15.03
N ARG A 187 -4.75 20.71 -14.95
CA ARG A 187 -3.97 20.23 -16.08
C ARG A 187 -3.63 18.77 -15.87
N GLN A 188 -3.76 18.00 -16.95
CA GLN A 188 -3.40 16.60 -17.00
C GLN A 188 -2.61 16.35 -18.29
N ALA A 189 -1.48 15.66 -18.21
CA ALA A 189 -0.61 15.43 -19.35
C ALA A 189 -0.44 13.93 -19.64
N PHE A 190 -0.55 13.57 -20.91
CA PHE A 190 -0.30 12.22 -21.41
C PHE A 190 0.87 12.24 -22.38
N LEU A 191 1.59 11.13 -22.47
CA LEU A 191 2.58 10.90 -23.51
C LEU A 191 1.91 10.10 -24.63
N LEU A 192 1.99 10.65 -25.84
CA LEU A 192 1.45 10.05 -27.05
C LEU A 192 2.55 9.32 -27.81
N ASP A 193 2.20 8.24 -28.48
CA ASP A 193 3.12 7.55 -29.37
C ASP A 193 3.41 8.41 -30.62
N LYS A 194 4.57 8.16 -31.27
CA LYS A 194 5.03 8.98 -32.41
C LYS A 194 4.01 9.04 -33.55
N ASP A 195 3.26 7.98 -33.78
CA ASP A 195 2.31 7.88 -34.90
C ASP A 195 0.84 7.79 -34.43
N GLU A 196 0.57 8.07 -33.14
CA GLU A 196 -0.78 8.09 -32.59
C GLU A 196 -1.64 9.20 -33.21
N VAL A 197 -2.86 8.87 -33.61
CA VAL A 197 -3.82 9.82 -34.19
C VAL A 197 -4.95 10.07 -33.20
N ILE A 198 -5.32 11.34 -33.01
CA ILE A 198 -6.38 11.72 -32.06
C ILE A 198 -7.62 12.15 -32.84
N TYR A 199 -8.76 11.55 -32.51
CA TYR A 199 -10.07 11.85 -33.07
C TYR A 199 -11.07 12.22 -31.97
N GLY A 200 -12.24 12.73 -32.38
CA GLY A 200 -13.32 13.07 -31.46
C GLY A 200 -13.32 14.55 -31.07
N LEU A 201 -13.35 14.83 -29.76
CA LEU A 201 -13.45 16.18 -29.17
C LEU A 201 -14.74 16.96 -29.50
N GLY A 202 -15.72 16.32 -30.15
CA GLY A 202 -17.00 16.92 -30.53
C GLY A 202 -16.91 17.67 -31.86
N GLN A 203 -17.88 18.57 -32.10
CA GLN A 203 -17.97 19.32 -33.34
C GLN A 203 -17.04 20.54 -33.31
N GLN A 204 -16.10 20.61 -34.24
CA GLN A 204 -15.17 21.73 -34.41
C GLN A 204 -15.23 22.30 -35.84
N GLN A 205 -15.08 23.62 -35.98
CA GLN A 205 -15.11 24.32 -37.28
C GLN A 205 -13.69 24.61 -37.82
N THR A 206 -12.77 23.65 -37.69
CA THR A 206 -11.37 23.81 -38.10
C THR A 206 -11.01 23.08 -39.40
N GLY A 207 -11.91 22.21 -39.90
CA GLY A 207 -11.64 21.32 -41.04
C GLY A 207 -10.62 20.21 -40.73
N LYS A 208 -10.13 20.11 -39.50
CA LYS A 208 -9.15 19.08 -39.08
C LYS A 208 -9.88 17.86 -38.53
N VAL A 209 -9.52 16.68 -39.05
CA VAL A 209 -9.99 15.39 -38.52
C VAL A 209 -9.02 14.85 -37.48
N ASN A 210 -7.71 14.85 -37.79
CA ASN A 210 -6.65 14.56 -36.84
C ASN A 210 -6.45 15.78 -35.91
N GLN A 211 -6.67 15.58 -34.62
CA GLN A 211 -6.53 16.60 -33.56
C GLN A 211 -5.14 16.64 -32.95
N ARG A 212 -4.20 15.87 -33.49
CA ARG A 212 -2.80 15.94 -33.07
C ARG A 212 -2.16 17.24 -33.56
N ASN A 213 -1.39 17.85 -32.66
CA ASN A 213 -0.60 19.07 -32.90
C ASN A 213 0.65 18.79 -33.72
#